data_AF-A0AA43M578-F1
#
_entry.id   AF-A0AA43M578-F1
#
_cell.length_a   1.000
_cell.length_b   1.000
_cell.length_c   1.000
_cell.angle_alpha   90.00
_cell.angle_beta   90.00
_cell.angle_gamma   90.00
#
_symmetry.space_group_name_H-M   'P 1'
#
loop_
_entity.id
_entity.type
_entity.pdbx_description
1 polymer ?
#
loop_
_entity_poly.entity_id
_entity_poly.type
_entity_poly.pdbx_seq_one_letter_code
_entity_poly.pdbx_strand_id
1 'polypeptide(L)'
;MKKNAKILFFVFLFAVVMIILFGWVLPVVFQYYLHNTYIRGITQLLIFSIVVLAKRFTWKNNLVYVIAVFTLFSMMIDTAGNPVFNKPLEWMVSPVGELQVMQDINNYAPGEYVITDNITILKQSGEVLELSTVWLYLYRFMQYMVLYLLVGTLLGAISRMRPQRGMMLTQSAGDQPLTAEQEQRAAAEMKRRGEAGNTPYLPPNEILDTVRQMKKDGKLIPAIKLVRQHSSLSLGEAKQYVERL
;
A
#
# COMPACT_ATOMS: atom_id res chain seq x y z
N MET A 1 32.77 49.28 -9.30
CA MET A 1 31.46 49.49 -9.96
C MET A 1 30.82 48.23 -10.56
N LYS A 2 31.53 47.37 -11.31
CA LYS A 2 30.93 46.20 -12.00
C LYS A 2 30.30 45.13 -11.06
N LYS A 3 30.82 44.95 -9.84
CA LYS A 3 30.32 43.94 -8.87
C LYS A 3 28.96 44.33 -8.28
N ASN A 4 28.81 45.58 -7.87
CA ASN A 4 27.56 46.09 -7.28
C ASN A 4 26.43 46.14 -8.32
N ALA A 5 26.76 46.50 -9.57
CA ALA A 5 25.80 46.46 -10.67
C ALA A 5 25.32 45.02 -10.97
N LYS A 6 26.21 44.03 -10.94
CA LYS A 6 25.82 42.62 -11.08
C LYS A 6 24.92 42.15 -9.93
N ILE A 7 25.26 42.50 -8.69
CA ILE A 7 24.44 42.15 -7.52
C ILE A 7 23.04 42.77 -7.64
N LEU A 8 22.96 44.07 -7.99
CA LEU A 8 21.69 44.75 -8.19
C LEU A 8 20.86 44.12 -9.32
N PHE A 9 21.50 43.74 -10.43
CA PHE A 9 20.85 43.04 -11.53
C PHE A 9 20.26 41.69 -11.09
N PHE A 10 21.00 40.88 -10.30
CA PHE A 10 20.49 39.61 -9.80
C PHE A 10 19.34 39.78 -8.80
N VAL A 11 19.39 40.81 -7.94
CA VAL A 11 18.29 41.13 -7.03
C VAL A 11 17.05 41.55 -7.80
N PHE A 12 17.21 42.36 -8.85
CA PHE A 12 16.09 42.80 -9.69
C PHE A 12 15.51 41.63 -10.49
N LEU A 13 16.37 40.78 -11.06
CA LEU A 13 15.95 39.55 -11.76
C LEU A 13 15.20 38.62 -10.81
N PHE A 14 15.70 38.42 -9.59
CA PHE A 14 15.02 37.63 -8.57
C PHE A 14 13.64 38.22 -8.24
N ALA A 15 13.55 39.54 -8.02
CA ALA A 15 12.28 40.20 -7.75
C ALA A 15 11.28 40.04 -8.90
N VAL A 16 11.70 40.20 -10.15
CA VAL A 16 10.87 39.98 -11.34
C VAL A 16 10.39 38.54 -11.42
N VAL A 17 11.28 37.56 -11.19
CA VAL A 17 10.92 36.14 -11.17
C VAL A 17 9.92 35.84 -10.06
N MET A 18 10.10 36.39 -8.86
CA MET A 18 9.15 36.22 -7.76
C MET A 18 7.80 36.85 -8.06
N ILE A 19 7.76 38.04 -8.68
CA ILE A 19 6.51 38.70 -9.08
C ILE A 19 5.77 37.87 -10.13
N ILE A 20 6.48 37.32 -11.13
CA ILE A 20 5.86 36.45 -12.15
C ILE A 20 5.36 35.16 -11.51
N LEU A 21 6.16 34.54 -10.64
CA LEU A 21 5.83 33.28 -9.98
C LEU A 21 4.60 33.44 -9.08
N PHE A 22 4.60 34.41 -8.16
CA PHE A 22 3.54 34.60 -7.17
C PHE A 22 2.36 35.42 -7.68
N GLY A 23 2.59 36.34 -8.62
CA GLY A 23 1.55 37.20 -9.17
C GLY A 23 0.77 36.56 -10.32
N TRP A 24 1.35 35.58 -11.03
CA TRP A 24 0.74 35.02 -12.22
C TRP A 24 0.75 33.49 -12.24
N VAL A 25 1.92 32.86 -12.14
CA VAL A 25 2.04 31.41 -12.32
C VAL A 25 1.30 30.63 -11.23
N LEU A 26 1.57 30.92 -9.95
CA LEU A 26 0.91 30.28 -8.82
C LEU A 26 -0.61 30.48 -8.84
N PRO A 27 -1.13 31.72 -9.00
CA PRO A 27 -2.57 31.94 -9.11
C PRO A 27 -3.23 31.16 -10.25
N VAL A 28 -2.64 31.15 -11.44
CA VAL A 28 -3.18 30.40 -12.59
C VAL A 28 -3.16 28.90 -12.33
N VAL A 29 -2.07 28.37 -11.80
CA VAL A 29 -1.96 26.95 -11.43
C VAL A 29 -2.98 26.58 -10.35
N PHE A 30 -3.15 27.41 -9.33
CA PHE A 30 -4.17 27.21 -8.30
C PHE A 30 -5.58 27.28 -8.87
N GLN A 31 -5.88 28.24 -9.74
CA GLN A 31 -7.18 28.35 -10.39
C GLN A 31 -7.48 27.11 -11.24
N TYR A 32 -6.51 26.66 -12.04
CA TYR A 32 -6.62 25.44 -12.85
C TYR A 32 -6.83 24.20 -11.98
N TYR A 33 -6.08 24.08 -10.88
CA TYR A 33 -6.23 23.02 -9.90
C TYR A 33 -7.62 23.05 -9.23
N LEU A 34 -8.08 24.22 -8.79
CA LEU A 34 -9.36 24.39 -8.08
C LEU A 34 -10.58 24.14 -8.98
N HIS A 35 -10.49 24.47 -10.27
CA HIS A 35 -11.60 24.26 -11.21
C HIS A 35 -11.65 22.85 -11.81
N ASN A 36 -10.55 22.09 -11.76
CA ASN A 36 -10.52 20.74 -12.31
C ASN A 36 -10.80 19.69 -11.22
N THR A 37 -12.05 19.22 -11.17
CA THR A 37 -12.51 18.21 -10.20
C THR A 37 -11.72 16.91 -10.26
N TYR A 38 -11.26 16.48 -11.44
CA TYR A 38 -10.47 15.26 -11.59
C TYR A 38 -9.07 15.40 -10.97
N ILE A 39 -8.40 16.53 -11.19
CA ILE A 39 -7.07 16.77 -10.62
C ILE A 39 -7.14 16.78 -9.10
N ARG A 40 -8.14 17.47 -8.51
CA ARG A 40 -8.37 17.46 -7.05
C ARG A 40 -8.60 16.05 -6.52
N GLY A 41 -9.44 15.26 -7.20
CA GLY A 41 -9.71 13.88 -6.82
C GLY A 41 -8.46 12.99 -6.86
N ILE A 42 -7.66 13.09 -7.94
CA ILE A 42 -6.41 12.33 -8.09
C ILE A 42 -5.38 12.75 -7.04
N THR A 43 -5.21 14.05 -6.79
CA THR A 43 -4.28 14.55 -5.77
C THR A 43 -4.68 14.09 -4.38
N GLN A 44 -5.98 14.09 -4.05
CA GLN A 44 -6.47 13.60 -2.77
C GLN A 44 -6.27 12.08 -2.62
N LEU A 45 -6.51 11.30 -3.67
CA LEU A 45 -6.23 9.86 -3.70
C LEU A 45 -4.74 9.57 -3.52
N LEU A 46 -3.86 10.35 -4.16
CA LEU A 46 -2.41 10.25 -4.01
C LEU A 46 -1.98 10.53 -2.58
N ILE A 47 -2.45 11.64 -1.99
CA ILE A 47 -2.15 11.99 -0.60
C ILE A 47 -2.62 10.88 0.34
N PHE A 48 -3.86 10.39 0.17
CA PHE A 48 -4.40 9.29 0.97
C PHE A 48 -3.55 8.03 0.84
N SER A 49 -3.22 7.63 -0.40
CA SER A 49 -2.39 6.45 -0.68
C SER A 49 -1.01 6.58 -0.06
N ILE A 50 -0.37 7.74 -0.17
CA ILE A 50 0.93 8.02 0.47
C ILE A 50 0.80 7.95 1.98
N VAL A 51 -0.20 8.57 2.60
CA VAL A 51 -0.38 8.53 4.05
C VAL A 51 -0.62 7.10 4.56
N VAL A 52 -1.45 6.32 3.86
CA VAL A 52 -1.79 4.94 4.22
C VAL A 52 -0.62 3.98 3.99
N LEU A 53 0.15 4.17 2.92
CA LEU A 53 1.26 3.27 2.57
C LEU A 53 2.59 3.67 3.23
N ALA A 54 2.87 4.97 3.37
CA ALA A 54 4.14 5.48 3.90
C ALA A 54 4.17 5.48 5.42
N LYS A 55 3.06 5.81 6.11
CA LYS A 55 2.93 5.35 7.49
C LYS A 55 2.68 3.86 7.40
N ARG A 56 3.71 3.05 7.66
CA ARG A 56 3.58 1.61 7.98
C ARG A 56 2.70 1.49 9.20
N PHE A 57 1.41 1.70 9.00
CA PHE A 57 0.43 1.75 10.04
C PHE A 57 0.28 0.30 10.46
N THR A 58 0.91 -0.05 11.58
CA THR A 58 1.00 -1.40 12.11
C THR A 58 -0.35 -1.85 12.67
N TRP A 59 -1.41 -1.77 11.86
CA TRP A 59 -2.70 -2.36 12.17
C TRP A 59 -2.56 -3.84 11.87
N LYS A 60 -2.27 -4.61 12.92
CA LYS A 60 -2.13 -6.08 12.89
C LYS A 60 -3.36 -6.82 12.32
N ASN A 61 -4.46 -6.11 12.03
CA ASN A 61 -5.70 -6.63 11.49
C ASN A 61 -6.05 -5.97 10.15
N ASN A 62 -6.47 -6.78 9.18
CA ASN A 62 -7.06 -6.38 7.89
C ASN A 62 -8.33 -5.50 7.99
N LEU A 63 -8.68 -5.03 9.19
CA LEU A 63 -9.85 -4.23 9.53
C LEU A 63 -9.81 -2.87 8.83
N VAL A 64 -8.62 -2.33 8.54
CA VAL A 64 -8.46 -1.06 7.81
C VAL A 64 -9.04 -1.14 6.39
N TYR A 65 -8.93 -2.30 5.72
CA TYR A 65 -9.52 -2.50 4.40
C TYR A 65 -11.03 -2.56 4.47
N VAL A 66 -11.58 -3.18 5.53
CA VAL A 66 -13.02 -3.22 5.77
C VAL A 66 -13.56 -1.82 6.04
N ILE A 67 -12.86 -1.02 6.86
CA ILE A 67 -13.21 0.38 7.10
C ILE A 67 -13.12 1.18 5.80
N ALA A 68 -12.07 1.02 5.00
CA ALA A 68 -11.91 1.76 3.74
C ALA A 68 -13.04 1.45 2.73
N VAL A 69 -13.38 0.17 2.57
CA VAL A 69 -14.53 -0.26 1.75
C VAL A 69 -15.82 0.34 2.30
N PHE A 70 -16.01 0.24 3.61
CA PHE A 70 -17.19 0.76 4.27
C PHE A 70 -17.32 2.29 4.13
N THR A 71 -16.22 3.04 4.19
CA THR A 71 -16.18 4.50 3.94
C THR A 71 -16.63 4.83 2.52
N LEU A 72 -16.17 4.07 1.52
CA LEU A 72 -16.55 4.27 0.13
C LEU A 72 -18.04 4.04 -0.09
N PHE A 73 -18.58 2.93 0.44
CA PHE A 73 -20.02 2.67 0.38
C PHE A 73 -20.83 3.70 1.17
N SER A 74 -20.35 4.14 2.33
CA SER A 74 -21.02 5.17 3.13
C SER A 74 -21.15 6.48 2.36
N MET A 75 -20.09 6.89 1.64
CA MET A 75 -20.14 8.08 0.79
C MET A 75 -21.15 7.93 -0.36
N MET A 76 -21.26 6.75 -0.96
CA MET A 76 -22.23 6.51 -2.05
C MET A 76 -23.69 6.52 -1.58
N ILE A 77 -23.92 6.09 -0.34
CA ILE A 77 -25.26 5.95 0.24
C ILE A 77 -25.65 7.18 1.06
N ASP A 78 -24.71 8.10 1.33
CA ASP A 78 -24.98 9.42 1.93
C ASP A 78 -25.57 10.37 0.91
N THR A 79 -26.79 10.06 0.50
CA THR A 79 -27.64 10.86 -0.37
C THR A 79 -28.73 11.56 0.44
N ALA A 80 -29.31 12.60 -0.15
CA ALA A 80 -30.48 13.24 0.43
C ALA A 80 -31.63 12.22 0.56
N GLY A 81 -32.27 12.18 1.73
CA GLY A 81 -33.33 11.21 2.06
C GLY A 81 -32.87 9.92 2.72
N ASN A 82 -31.56 9.63 2.82
CA ASN A 82 -31.11 8.47 3.61
C ASN A 82 -31.41 8.66 5.11
N PRO A 83 -32.17 7.76 5.76
CA PRO A 83 -32.54 7.93 7.15
C PRO A 83 -31.38 7.79 8.12
N VAL A 84 -30.39 6.93 7.85
CA VAL A 84 -29.22 6.72 8.73
C VAL A 84 -28.41 8.02 8.89
N PHE A 85 -28.35 8.77 7.79
CA PHE A 85 -27.53 9.96 7.66
C PHE A 85 -28.31 11.24 8.01
N ASN A 86 -29.58 11.33 7.61
CA ASN A 86 -30.37 12.55 7.72
C ASN A 86 -31.31 12.59 8.95
N LYS A 87 -31.78 11.46 9.49
CA LYS A 87 -32.64 11.48 10.70
C LYS A 87 -31.94 12.02 11.95
N PRO A 88 -30.67 11.67 12.24
CA PRO A 88 -29.99 12.25 13.37
C PRO A 88 -29.81 13.77 13.23
N LEU A 89 -29.63 14.25 12.00
CA LEU A 89 -29.58 15.68 11.69
C LEU A 89 -30.93 16.35 11.93
N GLU A 90 -32.01 15.74 11.44
CA GLU A 90 -33.39 16.19 11.65
C GLU A 90 -33.70 16.34 13.15
N TRP A 91 -33.30 15.38 13.99
CA TRP A 91 -33.50 15.48 15.44
C TRP A 91 -32.79 16.69 16.06
N MET A 92 -31.55 16.97 15.63
CA MET A 92 -30.81 18.13 16.15
C MET A 92 -31.43 19.47 15.74
N VAL A 93 -31.97 19.56 14.52
CA VAL A 93 -32.58 20.79 14.01
C VAL A 93 -34.07 20.91 14.32
N SER A 94 -34.70 19.84 14.83
CA SER A 94 -36.12 19.80 15.17
C SER A 94 -36.62 20.94 16.09
N PRO A 95 -35.82 21.51 17.01
CA PRO A 95 -36.27 22.68 17.78
C PRO A 95 -36.41 23.95 16.94
N VAL A 96 -35.73 24.02 15.79
CA VAL A 96 -35.72 25.18 14.88
C VAL A 96 -36.77 25.03 13.79
N GLY A 97 -37.01 23.82 13.30
CA GLY A 97 -37.99 23.54 12.26
C GLY A 97 -37.88 22.12 11.71
N GLU A 98 -38.59 21.85 10.62
CA GLU A 98 -38.56 20.56 9.93
C GLU A 98 -37.46 20.54 8.87
N LEU A 99 -36.64 19.49 8.85
CA LEU A 99 -35.61 19.31 7.83
C LEU A 99 -36.28 18.92 6.51
N GLN A 100 -36.09 19.73 5.46
CA GLN A 100 -36.58 19.43 4.11
C GLN A 100 -35.44 19.29 3.12
N VAL A 101 -35.65 18.44 2.13
CA VAL A 101 -34.78 18.31 0.96
C VAL A 101 -35.47 19.02 -0.19
N MET A 102 -34.94 20.16 -0.59
CA MET A 102 -35.42 20.90 -1.75
C MET A 102 -34.60 20.48 -2.98
N GLN A 103 -35.29 20.22 -4.09
CA GLN A 103 -34.67 19.85 -5.35
C GLN A 103 -34.75 21.00 -6.33
N ASP A 104 -33.59 21.53 -6.69
CA ASP A 104 -33.46 22.51 -7.75
C ASP A 104 -33.10 21.78 -9.05
N ILE A 105 -34.00 21.86 -10.02
CA ILE A 105 -33.82 21.27 -11.35
C ILE A 105 -33.48 22.41 -12.32
N ASN A 106 -32.19 22.52 -12.65
CA ASN A 106 -31.71 23.52 -13.59
C ASN A 106 -31.47 22.88 -14.96
N ASN A 107 -32.00 23.52 -16.01
CA ASN A 107 -31.76 23.15 -17.39
C ASN A 107 -30.88 24.24 -18.03
N TYR A 108 -29.59 23.93 -18.19
CA TYR A 108 -28.62 24.88 -18.74
C TYR A 108 -28.50 24.76 -20.27
N ALA A 109 -28.84 23.61 -20.85
CA ALA A 109 -28.82 23.36 -22.29
C ALA A 109 -29.82 22.23 -22.67
N PRO A 110 -30.33 22.19 -23.92
CA PRO A 110 -31.25 21.13 -24.35
C PRO A 110 -30.66 19.73 -24.12
N GLY A 111 -31.26 18.98 -23.19
CA GLY A 111 -30.82 17.63 -22.81
C GLY A 111 -29.89 17.56 -21.60
N GLU A 112 -29.42 18.69 -21.06
CA GLU A 112 -28.61 18.76 -19.85
C GLU A 112 -29.47 19.21 -18.66
N TYR A 113 -29.73 18.27 -17.75
CA TYR A 113 -30.40 18.54 -16.48
C TYR A 113 -29.40 18.40 -15.34
N VAL A 114 -29.30 19.44 -14.52
CA VAL A 114 -28.57 19.39 -13.25
C VAL A 114 -29.60 19.39 -12.14
N ILE A 115 -29.67 18.29 -11.41
CA ILE A 115 -30.49 18.16 -10.21
C ILE A 115 -29.58 18.42 -9.02
N THR A 116 -29.90 19.44 -8.23
CA THR A 116 -29.19 19.76 -7.00
C THR A 116 -30.11 19.59 -5.81
N ASP A 117 -29.73 18.73 -4.88
CA ASP A 117 -30.46 18.52 -3.63
C ASP A 117 -29.90 19.45 -2.56
N ASN A 118 -30.72 20.37 -2.05
CA ASN A 118 -30.37 21.31 -0.99
C ASN A 118 -31.11 20.95 0.30
N ILE A 119 -30.37 20.79 1.40
CA ILE A 119 -30.95 20.50 2.72
C ILE A 119 -31.26 21.83 3.42
N THR A 120 -32.53 22.10 3.67
CA THR A 120 -33.03 23.33 4.30
C THR A 120 -33.88 23.03 5.53
N ILE A 121 -34.14 24.05 6.35
CA ILE A 121 -35.03 23.95 7.51
C ILE A 121 -36.27 24.80 7.23
N LEU A 122 -37.45 24.17 7.22
CA LEU A 122 -38.73 24.86 7.17
C LEU A 122 -39.19 25.19 8.60
N LYS A 123 -39.20 26.47 8.95
CA LYS A 123 -39.72 26.92 10.25
C LYS A 123 -41.25 26.85 10.27
N GLN A 124 -41.82 26.80 11.47
CA GLN A 124 -43.28 26.88 11.67
C GLN A 124 -43.90 28.18 11.14
N SER A 125 -43.10 29.24 11.00
CA SER A 125 -43.51 30.52 10.39
C SER A 125 -43.64 30.47 8.86
N GLY A 126 -43.23 29.36 8.22
CA GLY A 126 -43.14 29.23 6.76
C GLY A 126 -41.85 29.78 6.16
N GLU A 127 -40.93 30.30 6.98
CA GLU A 127 -39.62 30.75 6.55
C GLU A 127 -38.69 29.56 6.27
N VAL A 128 -38.02 29.56 5.12
CA VAL A 128 -37.00 28.56 4.76
C VAL A 128 -35.63 29.09 5.17
N LEU A 129 -34.92 28.32 5.98
CA LEU A 129 -33.59 28.65 6.46
C LEU A 129 -32.56 27.69 5.84
N GLU A 130 -31.58 28.27 5.15
CA GLU A 130 -30.47 27.51 4.57
C GLU A 130 -29.45 27.13 5.64
N LEU A 131 -29.09 25.85 5.67
CA LEU A 131 -28.03 25.36 6.56
C LEU A 131 -26.66 25.75 5.98
N SER A 132 -25.79 26.28 6.84
CA SER A 132 -24.41 26.57 6.45
C SER A 132 -23.71 25.30 5.96
N THR A 133 -23.16 25.33 4.74
CA THR A 133 -22.43 24.22 4.14
C THR A 133 -21.24 23.78 5.01
N VAL A 134 -20.55 24.74 5.63
CA VAL A 134 -19.40 24.47 6.51
C VAL A 134 -19.85 23.70 7.75
N TRP A 135 -20.94 24.14 8.38
CA TRP A 135 -21.49 23.46 9.55
C TRP A 135 -21.97 22.04 9.19
N LEU A 136 -22.61 21.89 8.04
CA LEU A 136 -23.05 20.58 7.55
C LEU A 136 -21.84 19.64 7.36
N TYR A 137 -20.75 20.10 6.75
CA TYR A 137 -19.54 19.29 6.60
C TYR A 137 -18.89 18.91 7.94
N LEU A 138 -18.87 19.83 8.91
CA LEU A 138 -18.38 19.53 10.26
C LEU A 138 -19.25 18.48 10.95
N TYR A 139 -20.58 18.60 10.83
CA TYR A 139 -21.51 17.60 11.32
C TYR A 139 -21.28 16.23 10.67
N ARG A 140 -21.15 16.17 9.34
CA ARG A 140 -20.88 14.93 8.59
C ARG A 140 -19.57 14.28 9.00
N PHE A 141 -18.53 15.09 9.21
CA PHE A 141 -17.25 14.60 9.71
C PHE A 141 -17.40 13.90 11.07
N MET A 142 -18.10 14.55 12.01
CA MET A 142 -18.36 13.96 13.34
C MET A 142 -19.23 12.71 13.25
N GLN A 143 -20.28 12.74 12.43
CA GLN A 143 -21.18 11.61 12.19
C GLN A 143 -20.42 10.39 11.64
N TYR A 144 -19.60 10.58 10.61
CA TYR A 144 -18.78 9.52 10.04
C TYR A 144 -17.78 8.97 11.04
N MET A 145 -17.13 9.83 11.83
CA MET A 145 -16.20 9.38 12.86
C MET A 145 -16.88 8.45 13.87
N VAL A 146 -18.06 8.82 14.37
CA VAL A 146 -18.84 7.97 15.29
C VAL A 146 -19.24 6.66 14.62
N LEU A 147 -19.72 6.72 13.39
CA LEU A 147 -20.18 5.54 12.66
C LEU A 147 -19.03 4.56 12.38
N TYR A 148 -17.85 5.05 11.99
CA TYR A 148 -16.67 4.21 11.80
C TYR A 148 -16.11 3.66 13.12
N LEU A 149 -16.21 4.39 14.23
CA LEU A 149 -15.88 3.87 15.55
C LEU A 149 -16.80 2.71 15.95
N LEU A 150 -18.11 2.83 15.70
CA LEU A 150 -19.08 1.76 15.96
C LEU A 150 -18.77 0.51 15.11
N VAL A 151 -18.57 0.70 13.80
CA VAL A 151 -18.22 -0.39 12.87
C VAL A 151 -16.90 -1.05 13.30
N GLY A 152 -15.88 -0.25 13.61
CA GLY A 152 -14.58 -0.75 14.07
C GLY A 152 -14.69 -1.56 15.37
N THR A 153 -15.52 -1.11 16.31
CA THR A 153 -15.76 -1.80 17.58
C THR A 153 -16.50 -3.12 17.38
N LEU A 154 -17.56 -3.13 16.56
CA LEU A 154 -18.33 -4.34 16.24
C LEU A 154 -17.47 -5.37 15.51
N LEU A 155 -16.72 -4.94 14.48
CA LEU A 155 -15.81 -5.81 13.75
C LEU A 155 -14.66 -6.31 14.63
N GLY A 156 -14.17 -5.47 15.54
CA GLY A 156 -13.19 -5.86 16.55
C GLY A 156 -13.72 -6.96 17.48
N ALA A 157 -14.96 -6.82 17.95
CA ALA A 157 -15.62 -7.82 18.78
C ALA A 157 -15.83 -9.14 18.02
N ILE A 158 -16.35 -9.09 16.78
CA ILE A 158 -16.54 -10.26 15.92
C ILE A 158 -15.20 -10.95 15.62
N SER A 159 -14.15 -10.17 15.33
CA SER A 159 -12.82 -10.72 15.07
C SER A 159 -12.20 -11.39 16.29
N ARG A 160 -12.50 -10.92 17.51
CA ARG A 160 -12.07 -11.58 18.76
C ARG A 160 -12.85 -12.86 19.03
N MET A 161 -14.10 -12.95 18.59
CA MET A 161 -14.93 -14.16 18.71
C MET A 161 -14.51 -15.27 17.74
N ARG A 162 -13.83 -14.94 16.62
CA ARG A 162 -13.29 -15.98 15.75
C ARG A 162 -12.07 -16.62 16.42
N PRO A 163 -12.05 -17.96 16.59
CA PRO A 163 -10.83 -18.62 17.04
C PRO A 163 -9.74 -18.27 16.05
N GLN A 164 -8.59 -17.81 16.56
CA GLN A 164 -7.39 -17.63 15.76
C GLN A 164 -7.02 -19.02 15.22
N ARG A 165 -7.57 -19.40 14.06
CA ARG A 165 -6.96 -20.38 13.18
C ARG A 165 -5.72 -19.71 12.63
N GLY A 166 -4.70 -19.58 13.49
CA GLY A 166 -3.34 -19.53 12.99
C GLY A 166 -3.18 -20.79 12.17
N MET A 167 -3.09 -20.65 10.85
CA MET A 167 -2.45 -21.68 10.06
C MET A 167 -1.02 -21.73 10.61
N MET A 168 -0.79 -22.60 11.59
CA MET A 168 0.53 -23.01 12.02
C MET A 168 1.13 -23.77 10.83
N LEU A 169 1.66 -23.03 9.86
CA LEU A 169 2.47 -23.58 8.77
C LEU A 169 3.84 -24.05 9.27
N THR A 170 4.14 -23.83 10.54
CA THR A 170 5.32 -24.33 11.24
C THR A 170 4.91 -24.69 12.66
N GLN A 171 4.83 -25.98 12.97
CA GLN A 171 5.10 -26.43 14.32
C GLN A 171 6.57 -26.07 14.59
N SER A 172 6.84 -24.97 15.28
CA SER A 172 8.07 -24.91 16.07
C SER A 172 7.94 -26.06 17.05
N ALA A 173 8.78 -27.09 16.90
CA ALA A 173 8.99 -28.06 17.95
C ALA A 173 9.27 -27.25 19.21
N GLY A 174 8.33 -27.22 20.15
CA GLY A 174 8.55 -26.60 21.44
C GLY A 174 9.74 -27.27 22.11
N ASP A 175 10.27 -26.65 23.16
CA ASP A 175 11.35 -27.15 24.04
C ASP A 175 10.99 -28.47 24.77
N GLN A 176 10.35 -29.42 24.10
CA GLN A 176 10.25 -30.79 24.53
C GLN A 176 11.58 -31.47 24.18
N PRO A 177 12.36 -31.95 25.17
CA PRO A 177 13.55 -32.72 24.88
C PRO A 177 13.15 -33.92 24.02
N LEU A 178 13.88 -34.13 22.92
CA LEU A 178 13.68 -35.26 22.02
C LEU A 178 13.65 -36.55 22.84
N THR A 179 12.69 -37.44 22.58
CA THR A 179 12.71 -38.76 23.22
C THR A 179 13.97 -39.51 22.77
N ALA A 180 14.58 -40.33 23.63
CA ALA A 180 15.81 -41.06 23.32
C ALA A 180 15.76 -41.86 21.99
N GLU A 181 14.58 -42.39 21.62
CA GLU A 181 14.37 -43.05 20.32
C GLU A 181 14.42 -42.08 19.13
N GLN A 182 13.95 -40.85 19.29
CA GLN A 182 13.96 -39.82 18.24
C GLN A 182 15.38 -39.31 18.00
N GLU A 183 16.18 -39.14 19.06
CA GLU A 183 17.60 -38.79 18.96
C GLU A 183 18.39 -39.90 18.25
N GLN A 184 18.14 -41.16 18.59
CA GLN A 184 18.80 -42.30 17.92
C GLN A 184 18.46 -42.39 16.44
N ARG A 185 17.18 -42.17 16.07
CA ARG A 185 16.76 -42.14 14.65
C ARG A 185 17.35 -40.95 13.90
N ALA A 186 17.39 -39.77 14.52
CA ALA A 186 18.01 -38.58 13.94
C ALA A 186 19.53 -38.77 13.75
N ALA A 187 20.22 -39.36 14.73
CA ALA A 187 21.64 -39.67 14.65
C ALA A 187 21.95 -40.74 13.58
N ALA A 188 21.12 -41.78 13.46
CA ALA A 188 21.27 -42.81 12.43
C ALA A 188 21.04 -42.24 11.01
N GLU A 189 20.03 -41.38 10.85
CA GLU A 189 19.75 -40.71 9.57
C GLU A 189 20.83 -39.67 9.22
N MET A 190 21.36 -38.92 10.20
CA MET A 190 22.52 -38.04 10.00
C MET A 190 23.77 -38.81 9.60
N LYS A 191 24.01 -39.97 10.24
CA LYS A 191 25.12 -40.87 9.88
C LYS A 191 24.98 -41.39 8.45
N ARG A 192 23.77 -41.86 8.08
CA ARG A 192 23.46 -42.30 6.71
C ARG A 192 23.64 -41.20 5.68
N ARG A 193 23.24 -39.95 5.99
CA ARG A 193 23.43 -38.79 5.10
C ARG A 193 24.89 -38.38 4.98
N GLY A 194 25.65 -38.47 6.07
CA GLY A 194 27.10 -38.27 6.04
C GLY A 194 27.81 -39.31 5.18
N GLU A 195 27.40 -40.58 5.28
CA GLU A 195 27.92 -41.68 4.46
C GLU A 195 27.53 -41.54 2.98
N ALA A 196 26.28 -41.13 2.69
CA ALA A 196 25.81 -40.92 1.32
C ALA A 196 26.44 -39.68 0.66
N GLY A 197 26.72 -38.62 1.42
CA GLY A 197 27.35 -37.39 0.93
C GLY A 197 28.84 -37.54 0.62
N ASN A 198 29.48 -38.64 1.00
CA ASN A 198 30.93 -38.83 0.90
C ASN A 198 31.37 -39.79 -0.20
N THR A 199 30.46 -40.25 -1.07
CA THR A 199 30.84 -41.05 -2.24
C THR A 199 31.30 -40.11 -3.35
N PRO A 200 32.61 -40.05 -3.71
CA PRO A 200 33.07 -39.11 -4.73
C PRO A 200 32.51 -39.51 -6.09
N TYR A 201 31.69 -38.65 -6.69
CA TYR A 201 31.23 -38.84 -8.06
C TYR A 201 32.38 -38.51 -9.00
N LEU A 202 32.91 -39.51 -9.71
CA LEU A 202 33.96 -39.35 -10.71
C LEU A 202 33.36 -39.00 -12.08
N PRO A 203 34.07 -38.21 -12.91
CA PRO A 203 33.55 -37.81 -14.21
C PRO A 203 33.42 -39.02 -15.17
N PRO A 204 32.38 -39.05 -16.02
CA PRO A 204 32.20 -40.11 -17.02
C PRO A 204 33.39 -40.24 -17.98
N ASN A 205 33.63 -41.45 -18.53
CA ASN A 205 34.77 -41.75 -19.40
C ASN A 205 34.89 -40.82 -20.63
N GLU A 206 33.77 -40.38 -21.20
CA GLU A 206 33.72 -39.44 -22.34
C GLU A 206 34.35 -38.07 -22.00
N ILE A 207 34.19 -37.64 -20.75
CA ILE A 207 34.79 -36.40 -20.26
C ILE A 207 36.29 -36.59 -20.05
N LEU A 208 36.74 -37.78 -19.62
CA LEU A 208 38.15 -38.07 -19.38
C LEU A 208 39.00 -37.99 -20.65
N ASP A 209 38.49 -38.45 -21.79
CA ASP A 209 39.22 -38.36 -23.06
C ASP A 209 39.39 -36.91 -23.52
N THR A 210 38.36 -36.09 -23.29
CA THR A 210 38.40 -34.65 -23.53
C THR A 210 39.41 -33.96 -22.59
N VAL A 211 39.44 -34.33 -21.31
CA VAL A 211 40.40 -33.82 -20.32
C VAL A 211 41.85 -34.17 -20.71
N ARG A 212 42.10 -35.40 -21.19
CA ARG A 212 43.43 -35.82 -21.68
C ARG A 212 43.88 -35.02 -22.89
N GLN A 213 42.97 -34.77 -23.83
CA GLN A 213 43.28 -33.95 -25.00
C GLN A 213 43.57 -32.50 -24.60
N MET A 214 42.76 -31.89 -23.73
CA MET A 214 42.99 -30.55 -23.21
C MET A 214 44.32 -30.43 -22.46
N LYS A 215 44.75 -31.48 -21.75
CA LYS A 215 46.07 -31.54 -21.12
C LYS A 215 47.20 -31.54 -22.15
N LYS A 216 47.10 -32.37 -23.20
CA LYS A 216 48.08 -32.41 -24.30
C LYS A 216 48.20 -31.07 -25.02
N ASP A 217 47.09 -30.35 -25.16
CA ASP A 217 47.03 -29.03 -25.80
C ASP A 217 47.51 -27.89 -24.87
N GLY A 218 48.04 -28.19 -23.68
CA GLY A 218 48.52 -27.21 -22.69
C GLY A 218 47.41 -26.44 -21.96
N LYS A 219 46.14 -26.84 -22.11
CA LYS A 219 44.96 -26.18 -21.53
C LYS A 219 44.60 -26.76 -20.15
N LEU A 220 45.51 -26.61 -19.18
CA LEU A 220 45.37 -27.20 -17.85
C LEU A 220 44.17 -26.63 -17.05
N ILE A 221 43.97 -25.30 -17.09
CA ILE A 221 42.89 -24.64 -16.33
C ILE A 221 41.49 -25.07 -16.84
N PRO A 222 41.23 -25.09 -18.17
CA PRO A 222 39.98 -25.65 -18.72
C PRO A 222 39.75 -27.12 -18.35
N ALA A 223 40.80 -27.95 -18.37
CA ALA A 223 40.70 -29.36 -18.01
C ALA A 223 40.28 -29.57 -16.54
N ILE A 224 40.85 -28.81 -15.61
CA ILE A 224 40.49 -28.84 -14.18
C ILE A 224 39.04 -28.36 -13.98
N LYS A 225 38.63 -27.33 -14.71
CA LYS A 225 37.26 -26.80 -14.66
C LYS A 225 36.25 -27.86 -15.13
N LEU A 226 36.56 -28.58 -16.20
CA LEU A 226 35.69 -29.61 -16.75
C LEU A 226 35.53 -30.79 -15.79
N VAL A 227 36.61 -31.26 -15.17
CA VAL A 227 36.54 -32.30 -14.11
C VAL A 227 35.66 -31.84 -12.96
N ARG A 228 35.82 -30.61 -12.48
CA ARG A 228 35.02 -30.08 -11.36
C ARG A 228 33.53 -29.91 -11.68
N GLN A 229 33.18 -29.66 -12.94
CA GLN A 229 31.79 -29.54 -13.38
C GLN A 229 31.07 -30.90 -13.43
N HIS A 230 31.82 -31.97 -13.64
CA HIS A 230 31.30 -33.33 -13.79
C HIS A 230 31.73 -34.27 -12.65
N SER A 231 32.19 -33.72 -11.52
CA SER A 231 32.57 -34.49 -10.34
C SER A 231 32.22 -33.74 -9.06
N SER A 232 32.21 -34.45 -7.93
CA SER A 232 32.07 -33.83 -6.60
C SER A 232 33.42 -33.46 -5.97
N LEU A 233 34.50 -33.44 -6.76
CA LEU A 233 35.85 -33.15 -6.28
C LEU A 233 36.01 -31.66 -5.94
N SER A 234 36.71 -31.38 -4.84
CA SER A 234 37.17 -30.03 -4.53
C SER A 234 38.19 -29.54 -5.58
N LEU A 235 38.45 -28.24 -5.63
CA LEU A 235 39.38 -27.66 -6.62
C LEU A 235 40.79 -28.27 -6.53
N GLY A 236 41.28 -28.57 -5.33
CA GLY A 236 42.58 -29.20 -5.11
C GLY A 236 42.61 -30.64 -5.60
N GLU A 237 41.56 -31.41 -5.31
CA GLU A 237 41.42 -32.81 -5.75
C GLU A 237 41.27 -32.90 -7.28
N ALA A 238 40.45 -32.03 -7.88
CA ALA A 238 40.29 -31.97 -9.33
C ALA A 238 41.61 -31.62 -10.03
N LYS A 239 42.43 -30.72 -9.45
CA LYS A 239 43.77 -30.41 -9.96
C LYS A 239 44.70 -31.63 -9.92
N GLN A 240 44.81 -32.27 -8.75
CA GLN A 240 45.64 -33.46 -8.60
C GLN A 240 45.18 -34.60 -9.52
N TYR A 241 43.87 -34.75 -9.71
CA TYR A 241 43.30 -35.74 -10.60
C TYR A 241 43.72 -35.51 -12.06
N VAL A 242 43.61 -34.27 -12.57
CA VAL A 242 44.05 -33.92 -13.93
C VAL A 242 45.58 -34.03 -14.11
N GLU A 243 46.36 -33.71 -13.08
CA GLU A 243 47.81 -33.84 -13.12
C GLU A 243 48.26 -35.31 -13.23
N ARG A 244 47.50 -36.25 -12.66
CA ARG A 244 47.78 -37.71 -12.72
C ARG A 244 47.31 -38.40 -14.01
N LEU A 245 46.36 -37.82 -14.75
CA LEU A 245 45.84 -38.36 -16.02
C LEU A 245 46.85 -38.33 -17.17
#